data_AF-A0A173TYW6-F1
#
_entry.id   AF-A0A173TYW6-F1
#
_cell.length_a   1.000
_cell.length_b   1.000
_cell.length_c   1.000
_cell.angle_alpha   90.00
_cell.angle_beta   90.00
_cell.angle_gamma   90.00
#
_symmetry.space_group_name_H-M   'P 1'
#
loop_
_entity.id
_entity.type
_entity.pdbx_description
1 polymer ?
#
loop_
_entity_poly.entity_id
_entity_poly.type
_entity_poly.pdbx_seq_one_letter_code
_entity_poly.pdbx_strand_id
1 'polypeptide(L)'
;MKNISIDLETYSDVNLQKGGVYKYVQSSNFEILLFGYSVDEGVVKVVDLAQGEEIPDEILDALTNEQITKWAFNSQFERICLSEYLRRYYPQKFISYSIAEDTVGDYLSPVSWKCMMTWSAYMGLPLSLEGAGKVLGLSEQKLKEWKDLIRYLCVPCKPTKVNGGRTRNLPKHDKEKRDAFVKYNIRDVEVELSIQGRLSKFPLPDFVWEEFWLDQEINDRGIAFDIEVAKNAIVFDKHSKDKLTAKIPHSTGIDNPNSVMQMKAWLSENGIEADSLDKKAVKELIASTPAHIREVLEIRQQLAKSSVKKYQERNQ
;
A
#
# COMPACT_ATOMS: atom_id res chain seq x y z
N MET A 1 12.55 20.90 21.29
CA MET A 1 12.49 19.82 20.29
C MET A 1 12.80 20.40 18.93
N LYS A 2 13.79 19.86 18.22
CA LYS A 2 14.08 20.17 16.81
C LYS A 2 13.66 19.03 15.88
N ASN A 3 13.86 17.79 16.32
CA ASN A 3 13.53 16.59 15.58
C ASN A 3 12.73 15.61 16.44
N ILE A 4 11.86 14.84 15.79
CA ILE A 4 11.24 13.64 16.37
C ILE A 4 11.33 12.51 15.34
N SER A 5 11.90 11.37 15.72
CA SER A 5 11.83 10.13 14.92
C SER A 5 10.65 9.31 15.42
N ILE A 6 9.86 8.75 14.51
CA ILE A 6 8.57 8.13 14.80
C ILE A 6 8.49 6.79 14.05
N ASP A 7 8.05 5.75 14.75
CA ASP A 7 7.63 4.48 14.15
C ASP A 7 6.29 4.05 14.78
N LEU A 8 5.38 3.53 13.96
CA LEU A 8 4.02 3.21 14.37
C LEU A 8 3.69 1.75 14.11
N GLU A 9 3.12 1.14 15.14
CA GLU A 9 2.45 -0.14 15.00
C GLU A 9 0.96 0.07 14.93
N THR A 10 0.30 -0.48 13.89
CA THR A 10 -1.11 -0.20 13.63
C THR A 10 -1.91 -1.46 13.33
N TYR A 11 -3.23 -1.36 13.43
CA TYR A 11 -4.17 -2.36 12.97
C TYR A 11 -5.21 -1.74 12.05
N SER A 12 -5.64 -2.48 11.02
CA SER A 12 -6.85 -2.22 10.26
C SER A 12 -7.42 -3.55 9.73
N ASP A 13 -8.72 -3.60 9.48
CA ASP A 13 -9.36 -4.69 8.74
C ASP A 13 -9.18 -4.56 7.21
N VAL A 14 -8.68 -3.42 6.74
CA VAL A 14 -8.28 -3.21 5.35
C VAL A 14 -6.86 -3.72 5.14
N ASN A 15 -6.63 -4.44 4.04
CA ASN A 15 -5.29 -4.90 3.69
C ASN A 15 -4.45 -3.76 3.11
N LEU A 16 -3.40 -3.33 3.81
CA LEU A 16 -2.54 -2.22 3.41
C LEU A 16 -1.94 -2.37 1.99
N GLN A 17 -1.47 -3.57 1.63
CA GLN A 17 -0.85 -3.83 0.32
C GLN A 17 -1.85 -3.72 -0.84
N LYS A 18 -3.14 -3.95 -0.59
CA LYS A 18 -4.20 -3.87 -1.61
C LYS A 18 -4.90 -2.52 -1.62
N GLY A 19 -5.16 -1.96 -0.44
CA GLY A 19 -5.94 -0.73 -0.27
C GLY A 19 -5.11 0.55 -0.30
N GLY A 20 -3.80 0.46 -0.03
CA GLY A 20 -2.98 1.63 0.25
C GLY A 20 -3.29 2.25 1.62
N VAL A 21 -2.43 3.16 2.08
CA VAL A 21 -2.53 3.76 3.42
C VAL A 21 -3.81 4.57 3.62
N TYR A 22 -4.28 5.29 2.59
CA TYR A 22 -5.49 6.12 2.69
C TYR A 22 -6.74 5.29 3.01
N LYS A 23 -7.03 4.22 2.25
CA LYS A 23 -8.15 3.30 2.57
C LYS A 23 -7.91 2.57 3.90
N TYR A 24 -6.65 2.28 4.22
CA TYR A 24 -6.27 1.58 5.45
C TYR A 24 -6.67 2.35 6.71
N VAL A 25 -6.38 3.66 6.76
CA VAL A 25 -6.71 4.52 7.91
C VAL A 25 -8.18 4.92 7.95
N GLN A 26 -8.86 4.98 6.80
CA GLN A 26 -10.29 5.30 6.70
C GLN A 26 -11.21 4.22 7.29
N SER A 27 -10.69 3.02 7.57
CA SER A 27 -11.47 2.01 8.27
C SER A 27 -11.91 2.50 9.65
N SER A 28 -13.18 2.27 10.00
CA SER A 28 -13.67 2.50 11.36
C SER A 28 -12.97 1.63 12.40
N ASN A 29 -12.34 0.52 11.97
CA ASN A 29 -11.56 -0.38 12.82
C ASN A 29 -10.06 -0.05 12.84
N PHE A 30 -9.62 1.03 12.17
CA PHE A 30 -8.22 1.46 12.22
C PHE A 30 -7.83 1.92 13.63
N GLU A 31 -6.68 1.44 14.11
CA GLU A 31 -6.10 1.80 15.40
C GLU A 31 -4.57 1.92 15.30
N ILE A 32 -4.00 2.92 15.96
CA ILE A 32 -2.57 2.92 16.30
C ILE A 32 -2.43 2.16 17.62
N LEU A 33 -1.63 1.09 17.62
CA LEU A 33 -1.40 0.20 18.75
C LEU A 33 -0.22 0.67 19.60
N LEU A 34 0.91 0.95 18.96
CA LEU A 34 2.11 1.48 19.61
C LEU A 34 2.59 2.73 18.86
N PHE A 35 3.02 3.73 19.63
CA PHE A 35 3.67 4.92 19.12
C PHE A 35 5.11 4.96 19.66
N GLY A 36 6.06 4.54 18.84
CA GLY A 36 7.49 4.59 19.14
C GLY A 36 8.06 5.92 18.69
N TYR A 37 8.86 6.56 19.54
CA TYR A 37 9.48 7.83 19.19
C TYR A 37 10.78 8.11 19.91
N SER A 38 11.59 8.99 19.30
CA SER A 38 12.77 9.59 19.92
C SER A 38 12.80 11.08 19.63
N VAL A 39 12.99 11.88 20.68
CA VAL A 39 13.11 13.34 20.60
C VAL A 39 14.58 13.70 20.51
N ASP A 40 14.95 14.48 19.49
CA ASP A 40 16.32 15.00 19.29
C ASP A 40 17.39 13.89 19.40
N GLU A 41 17.12 12.72 18.79
CA GLU A 41 17.99 11.52 18.80
C GLU A 41 18.29 10.97 20.22
N GLY A 42 17.45 11.32 21.19
CA GLY A 42 17.53 10.84 22.56
C GLY A 42 17.03 9.41 22.76
N VAL A 43 16.78 9.06 24.02
CA VAL A 43 16.27 7.74 24.41
C VAL A 43 14.92 7.47 23.75
N VAL A 44 14.82 6.32 23.08
CA VAL A 44 13.57 5.85 22.47
C VAL A 44 12.54 5.55 23.56
N LYS A 45 11.32 6.04 23.35
CA LYS A 45 10.15 5.79 24.19
C LYS A 45 9.07 5.15 23.33
N VAL A 46 8.22 4.33 23.94
CA VAL A 46 7.01 3.78 23.31
C VAL A 46 5.82 4.11 24.18
N VAL A 47 4.75 4.57 23.54
CA VAL A 47 3.42 4.73 24.15
C VAL A 47 2.56 3.56 23.70
N ASP A 48 2.12 2.73 24.65
CA ASP A 48 1.24 1.59 24.40
C ASP A 48 -0.24 2.04 24.41
N LEU A 49 -0.65 2.63 23.29
CA LEU A 49 -2.02 3.11 23.07
C LEU A 49 -3.05 1.98 23.23
N ALA A 50 -2.69 0.75 22.86
CA ALA A 50 -3.56 -0.41 23.01
C ALA A 50 -3.78 -0.84 24.48
N GLN A 51 -3.06 -0.24 25.43
CA GLN A 51 -3.30 -0.34 26.87
C GLN A 51 -3.87 0.94 27.51
N GLY A 52 -4.19 1.94 26.70
CA GLY A 52 -4.74 3.21 27.17
C GLY A 52 -3.68 4.17 27.71
N GLU A 53 -2.40 3.99 27.36
CA GLU A 53 -1.43 5.07 27.53
C GLU A 53 -1.77 6.22 26.58
N GLU A 54 -1.38 7.44 26.93
CA GLU A 54 -1.65 8.65 26.16
C GLU A 54 -0.35 9.25 25.62
N ILE A 55 -0.38 9.74 24.38
CA ILE A 55 0.75 10.47 23.81
C ILE A 55 0.91 11.78 24.60
N PRO A 56 2.12 12.11 25.11
CA PRO A 56 2.31 13.35 25.85
C PRO A 56 1.95 14.59 25.02
N ASP A 57 1.39 15.61 25.67
CA ASP A 57 0.86 16.81 24.99
C ASP A 57 1.92 17.52 24.14
N GLU A 58 3.15 17.60 24.65
CA GLU A 58 4.30 18.16 23.93
C GLU A 58 4.65 17.42 22.63
N ILE A 59 4.35 16.11 22.57
CA ILE A 59 4.57 15.29 21.38
C ILE A 59 3.43 15.51 20.38
N LEU A 60 2.18 15.59 20.86
CA LEU A 60 1.02 15.92 20.03
C LEU A 60 1.20 17.29 19.34
N ASP A 61 1.65 18.29 20.09
CA ASP A 61 1.94 19.63 19.56
C ASP A 61 3.09 19.60 18.54
N ALA A 62 4.07 18.72 18.74
CA ALA A 62 5.17 18.57 17.79
C ALA A 62 4.70 18.01 16.44
N LEU A 63 3.68 17.16 16.40
CA LEU A 63 3.17 16.56 15.16
C LEU A 63 2.61 17.59 14.18
N THR A 64 2.00 18.67 14.67
CA THR A 64 1.42 19.73 13.83
C THR A 64 2.34 20.94 13.64
N ASN A 65 3.41 21.05 14.44
CA ASN A 65 4.37 22.15 14.33
C ASN A 65 5.37 21.94 13.18
N GLU A 66 5.24 22.71 12.11
CA GLU A 66 6.13 22.62 10.93
C GLU A 66 7.59 23.04 11.20
N GLN A 67 7.88 23.70 12.32
CA GLN A 67 9.26 24.03 12.73
C GLN A 67 10.00 22.84 13.35
N ILE A 68 9.29 21.75 13.67
CA ILE A 68 9.86 20.51 14.17
C ILE A 68 9.89 19.50 13.03
N THR A 69 11.07 18.96 12.74
CA THR A 69 11.22 17.94 11.69
C THR A 69 10.81 16.57 12.21
N LYS A 70 9.94 15.88 11.49
CA LYS A 70 9.53 14.50 11.76
C LYS A 70 10.31 13.57 10.84
N TRP A 71 10.87 12.52 11.41
CA TRP A 71 11.57 11.47 10.69
C TRP A 71 10.83 10.15 10.87
N ALA A 72 10.74 9.36 9.81
CA ALA A 72 10.26 7.99 9.86
C ALA A 72 10.81 7.22 8.64
N PHE A 73 10.94 5.89 8.73
CA PHE A 73 11.47 5.14 7.61
C PHE A 73 10.59 5.26 6.37
N ASN A 74 9.27 5.17 6.51
CA ASN A 74 8.32 5.37 5.42
C ASN A 74 7.32 6.50 5.72
N SER A 75 7.83 7.73 5.90
CA SER A 75 7.08 8.84 6.52
C SER A 75 5.70 9.18 5.95
N GLN A 76 5.36 8.75 4.73
CA GLN A 76 3.99 8.81 4.23
C GLN A 76 3.03 8.01 5.13
N PHE A 77 3.43 6.79 5.50
CA PHE A 77 2.61 5.91 6.31
C PHE A 77 2.30 6.53 7.66
N GLU A 78 3.34 6.94 8.40
CA GLU A 78 3.18 7.49 9.74
C GLU A 78 2.41 8.81 9.72
N ARG A 79 2.68 9.68 8.74
CA ARG A 79 1.96 10.96 8.57
C ARG A 79 0.47 10.74 8.34
N ILE A 80 0.08 9.81 7.47
CA ILE A 80 -1.34 9.54 7.17
C ILE A 80 -2.04 8.87 8.36
N CYS A 81 -1.38 7.92 9.04
CA CYS A 81 -1.89 7.33 10.28
C CYS A 81 -2.11 8.37 11.38
N LEU A 82 -1.17 9.29 11.57
CA LEU A 82 -1.27 10.32 12.60
C LEU A 82 -2.26 11.43 12.24
N SER A 83 -2.45 11.71 10.96
CA SER A 83 -3.52 12.60 10.49
C SER A 83 -4.89 12.07 10.92
N GLU A 84 -5.14 10.78 10.67
CA GLU A 84 -6.39 10.12 11.10
C GLU A 84 -6.53 10.09 12.62
N TYR A 85 -5.46 9.73 13.33
CA TYR A 85 -5.47 9.65 14.79
C TYR A 85 -5.77 11.01 15.45
N LEU A 86 -5.10 12.09 15.01
CA LEU A 86 -5.36 13.43 15.52
C LEU A 86 -6.78 13.89 15.22
N ARG A 87 -7.31 13.65 14.00
CA ARG A 87 -8.70 14.00 13.68
C ARG A 87 -9.71 13.27 14.56
N ARG A 88 -9.46 12.00 14.89
CA ARG A 88 -10.35 11.18 15.74
C ARG A 88 -10.31 11.57 17.21
N TYR A 89 -9.11 11.75 17.76
CA TYR A 89 -8.90 11.82 19.21
C TYR A 89 -8.51 13.21 19.71
N TYR A 90 -7.93 14.04 18.86
CA TYR A 90 -7.44 15.39 19.20
C TYR A 90 -7.80 16.43 18.11
N PRO A 91 -9.09 16.53 17.69
CA PRO A 91 -9.49 17.43 16.59
C PRO A 91 -9.12 18.89 16.85
N GLN A 92 -9.06 19.31 18.12
CA GLN A 92 -8.63 20.64 18.54
C GLN A 92 -7.14 20.94 18.29
N LYS A 93 -6.30 19.91 18.13
CA LYS A 93 -4.87 20.03 17.82
C LYS A 93 -4.56 19.76 16.35
N PHE A 94 -5.50 19.18 15.60
CA PHE A 94 -5.29 18.90 14.19
C PHE A 94 -5.33 20.18 13.36
N ILE A 95 -4.30 20.36 12.53
CA ILE A 95 -4.16 21.50 11.62
C ILE A 95 -3.78 20.92 10.26
N SER A 96 -4.66 21.12 9.27
CA SER A 96 -4.35 20.82 7.87
C SER A 96 -3.50 21.94 7.25
N TYR A 97 -2.90 21.66 6.10
CA TYR A 97 -1.91 22.52 5.46
C TYR A 97 -2.45 23.31 4.26
N SER A 98 -3.76 23.22 3.99
CA SER A 98 -4.42 23.94 2.90
C SER A 98 -5.69 24.64 3.38
N ILE A 99 -6.33 25.37 2.47
CA ILE A 99 -7.62 26.03 2.70
C ILE A 99 -8.74 24.99 2.85
N ALA A 100 -9.85 25.39 3.50
CA ALA A 100 -10.97 24.49 3.79
C ALA A 100 -11.63 23.90 2.53
N GLU A 101 -11.52 24.57 1.39
CA GLU A 101 -12.05 24.14 0.10
C GLU A 101 -11.16 23.12 -0.62
N ASP A 102 -9.92 22.93 -0.19
CA ASP A 102 -9.03 21.93 -0.77
C ASP A 102 -9.37 20.53 -0.24
N THR A 103 -9.17 19.53 -1.08
CA THR A 103 -9.41 18.10 -0.78
C THR A 103 -8.41 17.49 0.19
N VAL A 104 -7.34 18.22 0.54
CA VAL A 104 -6.27 17.76 1.44
C VAL A 104 -6.51 18.11 2.91
N GLY A 105 -7.70 18.67 3.23
CA GLY A 105 -8.11 19.10 4.57
C GLY A 105 -7.99 18.04 5.68
N ASP A 106 -7.82 16.77 5.30
CA ASP A 106 -7.78 15.62 6.21
C ASP A 106 -6.36 15.20 6.63
N TYR A 107 -5.33 15.86 6.12
CA TYR A 107 -3.94 15.42 6.28
C TYR A 107 -3.03 16.48 6.91
N LEU A 108 -2.03 15.99 7.67
CA LEU A 108 -0.92 16.79 8.18
C LEU A 108 0.00 17.24 7.05
N SER A 109 0.54 18.45 7.17
CA SER A 109 1.50 19.02 6.21
C SER A 109 2.71 18.11 5.95
N PRO A 110 3.14 17.88 4.70
CA PRO A 110 4.33 17.08 4.41
C PRO A 110 5.65 17.84 4.59
N VAL A 111 5.65 19.18 4.57
CA VAL A 111 6.88 20.03 4.49
C VAL A 111 7.85 19.88 5.66
N SER A 112 7.40 19.36 6.81
CA SER A 112 8.23 19.08 7.98
C SER A 112 8.57 17.60 8.15
N TRP A 113 8.17 16.75 7.21
CA TRP A 113 8.44 15.31 7.24
C TRP A 113 9.64 14.96 6.34
N LYS A 114 10.45 14.03 6.84
CA LYS A 114 11.60 13.46 6.15
C LYS A 114 11.50 11.94 6.19
N CYS A 115 11.87 11.31 5.08
CA CYS A 115 11.68 9.88 4.84
C CYS A 115 13.03 9.18 4.67
N MET A 116 13.38 8.25 5.56
CA MET A 116 14.65 7.51 5.44
C MET A 116 14.62 6.50 4.29
N MET A 117 13.45 6.03 3.85
CA MET A 117 13.32 5.20 2.64
C MET A 117 13.66 6.01 1.38
N THR A 118 13.23 7.28 1.29
CA THR A 118 13.64 8.19 0.20
C THR A 118 15.15 8.44 0.23
N TRP A 119 15.73 8.67 1.42
CA TRP A 119 17.18 8.81 1.57
C TRP A 119 17.91 7.54 1.16
N SER A 120 17.40 6.37 1.56
CA SER A 120 17.93 5.06 1.19
C SER A 120 17.91 4.85 -0.32
N ALA A 121 16.80 5.18 -0.98
CA ALA A 121 16.67 5.11 -2.44
C ALA A 121 17.73 5.97 -3.16
N TYR A 122 17.90 7.21 -2.70
CA TYR A 122 18.90 8.13 -3.25
C TYR A 122 20.33 7.58 -3.14
N MET A 123 20.61 6.87 -2.05
CA MET A 123 21.91 6.23 -1.79
C MET A 123 22.08 4.85 -2.45
N GLY A 124 21.08 4.36 -3.20
CA GLY A 124 21.11 3.03 -3.79
C GLY A 124 20.99 1.88 -2.77
N LEU A 125 20.45 2.16 -1.58
CA LEU A 125 20.19 1.16 -0.55
C LEU A 125 18.84 0.47 -0.76
N PRO A 126 18.64 -0.73 -0.20
CA PRO A 126 17.33 -1.38 -0.20
C PRO A 126 16.24 -0.51 0.45
N LEU A 127 15.02 -0.59 -0.08
CA LEU A 127 13.87 0.23 0.35
C LEU A 127 13.12 -0.34 1.57
N SER A 128 13.73 -1.26 2.32
CA SER A 128 13.18 -1.80 3.56
C SER A 128 14.12 -1.51 4.71
N LEU A 129 13.58 -1.28 5.91
CA LEU A 129 14.38 -1.01 7.12
C LEU A 129 15.39 -2.14 7.38
N GLU A 130 14.92 -3.38 7.29
CA GLU A 130 15.74 -4.61 7.33
C GLU A 130 16.88 -4.57 6.31
N GLY A 131 16.56 -4.27 5.04
CA GLY A 131 17.51 -4.31 3.94
C GLY A 131 18.57 -3.21 4.04
N ALA A 132 18.15 -1.97 4.30
CA ALA A 132 19.05 -0.85 4.53
C ALA A 132 19.93 -1.08 5.75
N GLY A 133 19.34 -1.51 6.88
CA GLY A 133 20.07 -1.83 8.10
C GLY A 133 21.11 -2.93 7.89
N LYS A 134 20.81 -3.96 7.10
CA LYS A 134 21.75 -5.04 6.76
C LYS A 134 22.95 -4.53 5.97
N VAL A 135 22.72 -3.72 4.94
CA VAL A 135 23.82 -3.15 4.13
C VAL A 135 24.71 -2.23 4.96
N LEU A 136 24.12 -1.50 5.92
CA LEU A 136 24.83 -0.58 6.80
C LEU A 136 25.49 -1.28 8.02
N GLY A 137 25.38 -2.61 8.14
CA GLY A 137 25.96 -3.37 9.24
C GLY A 137 25.28 -3.12 10.59
N LEU A 138 23.99 -2.79 10.58
CA LEU A 138 23.20 -2.43 11.76
C LEU A 138 22.30 -3.57 12.25
N SER A 139 22.21 -4.68 11.53
CA SER A 139 21.28 -5.77 11.83
C SER A 139 21.95 -7.13 12.10
N GLU A 140 21.70 -7.65 13.31
CA GLU A 140 21.57 -9.09 13.58
C GLU A 140 20.07 -9.31 13.91
N GLN A 141 19.29 -9.98 13.05
CA GLN A 141 17.82 -9.97 13.20
C GLN A 141 17.19 -11.36 13.35
N LYS A 142 16.28 -11.45 14.33
CA LYS A 142 15.28 -12.52 14.50
C LYS A 142 14.03 -12.26 13.64
N LEU A 143 14.24 -12.11 12.33
CA LEU A 143 13.21 -11.70 11.34
C LEU A 143 11.88 -12.46 11.41
N LYS A 144 11.96 -13.77 11.69
CA LYS A 144 10.77 -14.63 11.72
C LYS A 144 9.87 -14.28 12.91
N GLU A 145 10.45 -14.04 14.08
CA GLU A 145 9.68 -13.73 15.29
C GLU A 145 8.89 -12.43 15.11
N TRP A 146 9.49 -11.41 14.48
CA TRP A 146 8.85 -10.10 14.29
C TRP A 146 7.74 -10.12 13.24
N LYS A 147 7.96 -10.79 12.11
CA LYS A 147 6.90 -11.00 11.10
C LYS A 147 5.69 -11.73 11.69
N ASP A 148 5.94 -12.67 12.61
CA ASP A 148 4.87 -13.37 13.31
C ASP A 148 4.13 -12.46 14.32
N LEU A 149 4.82 -11.52 14.99
CA LEU A 149 4.19 -10.52 15.87
C LEU A 149 3.28 -9.55 15.10
N ILE A 150 3.78 -8.95 14.01
CA ILE A 150 3.01 -8.06 13.13
C ILE A 150 1.77 -8.77 12.61
N ARG A 151 1.94 -10.00 12.10
CA ARG A 151 0.81 -10.79 11.61
C ARG A 151 -0.20 -11.11 12.71
N TYR A 152 0.25 -11.30 13.95
CA TYR A 152 -0.62 -11.66 15.06
C TYR A 152 -1.44 -10.46 15.56
N LEU A 153 -0.82 -9.28 15.70
CA LEU A 153 -1.43 -8.08 16.34
C LEU A 153 -2.01 -7.08 15.33
N CYS A 154 -1.39 -6.91 14.17
CA CYS A 154 -1.71 -5.85 13.20
C CYS A 154 -2.69 -6.31 12.10
N VAL A 155 -2.90 -7.62 11.94
CA VAL A 155 -3.67 -8.20 10.82
C VAL A 155 -4.86 -9.02 11.35
N PRO A 156 -6.04 -8.95 10.71
CA PRO A 156 -7.15 -9.83 11.03
C PRO A 156 -6.75 -11.31 11.01
N CYS A 157 -7.28 -12.09 11.96
CA CYS A 157 -7.03 -13.52 12.05
C CYS A 157 -8.25 -14.32 11.60
N LYS A 158 -8.02 -15.52 11.05
CA LYS A 158 -9.13 -16.42 10.70
C LYS A 158 -9.74 -17.00 11.98
N PRO A 159 -11.08 -17.10 12.09
CA PRO A 159 -11.71 -17.76 13.22
C PRO A 159 -11.39 -19.26 13.21
N THR A 160 -10.91 -19.77 14.33
CA THR A 160 -10.57 -21.18 14.54
C THR A 160 -11.07 -21.64 15.91
N LYS A 161 -11.11 -22.95 16.13
CA LYS A 161 -11.43 -23.48 17.48
C LYS A 161 -10.39 -23.05 18.52
N VAL A 162 -9.11 -23.02 18.14
CA VAL A 162 -7.98 -22.71 19.05
C VAL A 162 -8.01 -21.26 19.52
N ASN A 163 -8.34 -20.31 18.63
CA ASN A 163 -8.44 -18.90 18.99
C ASN A 163 -9.84 -18.49 19.46
N GLY A 164 -10.73 -19.44 19.77
CA GLY A 164 -12.08 -19.18 20.27
C GLY A 164 -13.00 -18.48 19.27
N GLY A 165 -12.78 -18.65 17.96
CA GLY A 165 -13.59 -18.00 16.92
C GLY A 165 -13.29 -16.51 16.71
N ARG A 166 -12.19 -16.00 17.28
CA ARG A 166 -11.77 -14.60 17.10
C ARG A 166 -11.43 -14.29 15.64
N THR A 167 -11.78 -13.07 15.23
CA THR A 167 -11.41 -12.49 13.93
C THR A 167 -10.26 -11.47 14.03
N ARG A 168 -9.82 -11.16 15.25
CA ARG A 168 -8.68 -10.30 15.57
C ARG A 168 -8.04 -10.76 16.88
N ASN A 169 -6.71 -10.69 16.97
CA ASN A 169 -6.03 -10.82 18.27
C ASN A 169 -5.74 -9.42 18.83
N LEU A 170 -5.98 -9.24 20.12
CA LEU A 170 -5.70 -8.02 20.86
C LEU A 170 -4.47 -8.26 21.75
N PRO A 171 -3.70 -7.23 22.13
CA PRO A 171 -2.55 -7.38 23.01
C PRO A 171 -2.86 -8.13 24.32
N LYS A 172 -4.06 -7.92 24.89
CA LYS A 172 -4.53 -8.64 26.09
C LYS A 172 -4.68 -10.15 25.93
N HIS A 173 -4.68 -10.67 24.70
CA HIS A 173 -4.80 -12.10 24.44
C HIS A 173 -3.49 -12.87 24.60
N ASP A 174 -2.34 -12.18 24.54
CA ASP A 174 -1.02 -12.79 24.66
C ASP A 174 -0.02 -11.74 25.14
N LYS A 175 0.24 -11.74 26.45
CA LYS A 175 1.13 -10.77 27.09
C LYS A 175 2.58 -10.90 26.60
N GLU A 176 3.07 -12.12 26.38
CA GLU A 176 4.44 -12.33 25.93
C GLU A 176 4.64 -11.74 24.52
N LYS A 177 3.68 -11.96 23.62
CA LYS A 177 3.71 -11.32 22.30
C LYS A 177 3.61 -9.81 22.39
N ARG A 178 2.77 -9.26 23.27
CA ARG A 178 2.70 -7.81 23.52
C ARG A 178 4.05 -7.25 23.99
N ASP A 179 4.65 -7.85 25.01
CA ASP A 179 5.91 -7.35 25.58
C ASP A 179 7.04 -7.45 24.55
N ALA A 180 7.04 -8.47 23.69
CA ALA A 180 7.97 -8.60 22.56
C ALA A 180 7.69 -7.55 21.47
N PHE A 181 6.43 -7.19 21.25
CA PHE A 181 6.01 -6.18 20.28
C PHE A 181 6.45 -4.77 20.65
N VAL A 182 6.36 -4.40 21.93
CA VAL A 182 6.90 -3.12 22.44
C VAL A 182 8.41 -3.05 22.22
N LYS A 183 9.14 -4.13 22.55
CA LYS A 183 10.60 -4.21 22.30
C LYS A 183 10.94 -4.11 20.81
N TYR A 184 10.11 -4.67 19.95
CA TYR A 184 10.27 -4.60 18.51
C TYR A 184 10.15 -3.15 18.01
N ASN A 185 9.09 -2.42 18.39
CA ASN A 185 8.91 -1.03 18.01
C ASN A 185 10.02 -0.11 18.57
N ILE A 186 10.51 -0.35 19.80
CA ILE A 186 11.72 0.34 20.31
C ILE A 186 12.90 0.11 19.36
N ARG A 187 13.13 -1.15 18.97
CA ARG A 187 14.26 -1.54 18.14
C ARG A 187 14.19 -0.94 16.75
N ASP A 188 13.01 -0.83 16.15
CA ASP A 188 12.86 -0.25 14.81
C ASP A 188 13.21 1.24 14.84
N VAL A 189 12.76 2.01 15.84
CA VAL A 189 13.20 3.41 16.03
C VAL A 189 14.72 3.51 16.24
N GLU A 190 15.33 2.63 17.02
CA GLU A 190 16.80 2.60 17.20
C GLU A 190 17.55 2.34 15.88
N VAL A 191 17.02 1.44 15.06
CA VAL A 191 17.60 1.12 13.75
C VAL A 191 17.43 2.31 12.80
N GLU A 192 16.27 2.96 12.80
CA GLU A 192 16.01 4.18 12.03
C GLU A 192 16.99 5.30 12.38
N LEU A 193 17.17 5.60 13.68
CA LEU A 193 18.15 6.57 14.17
C LEU A 193 19.58 6.19 13.74
N SER A 194 19.93 4.91 13.81
CA SER A 194 21.24 4.42 13.39
C SER A 194 21.46 4.59 11.88
N ILE A 195 20.43 4.33 11.07
CA ILE A 195 20.46 4.58 9.62
C ILE A 195 20.61 6.07 9.37
N GLN A 196 19.78 6.91 9.99
CA GLN A 196 19.85 8.38 9.87
C GLN A 196 21.26 8.89 10.21
N GLY A 197 21.86 8.43 11.30
CA GLY A 197 23.23 8.79 11.69
C GLY A 197 24.31 8.34 10.71
N ARG A 198 24.10 7.24 9.96
CA ARG A 198 24.99 6.83 8.87
C ARG A 198 24.81 7.70 7.64
N LEU A 199 23.54 7.96 7.29
CA LEU A 199 23.16 8.68 6.09
C LEU A 199 23.43 10.17 6.19
N SER A 200 23.45 10.76 7.39
CA SER A 200 23.74 12.19 7.63
C SER A 200 25.07 12.67 7.05
N LYS A 201 26.02 11.75 6.81
CA LYS A 201 27.29 12.02 6.11
C LYS A 201 27.12 12.30 4.61
N PHE A 202 25.96 11.99 4.07
CA PHE A 202 25.58 12.10 2.66
C PHE A 202 24.19 12.75 2.56
N PRO A 203 24.06 14.04 2.94
CA PRO A 203 22.78 14.73 2.96
C PRO A 203 22.13 14.73 1.58
N LEU A 204 20.81 14.52 1.56
CA LEU A 204 20.02 14.72 0.34
C LEU A 204 20.07 16.19 -0.06
N PRO A 205 20.22 16.50 -1.36
CA PRO A 205 19.97 17.83 -1.87
C PRO A 205 18.55 18.31 -1.54
N ASP A 206 18.39 19.59 -1.23
CA ASP A 206 17.10 20.16 -0.81
C ASP A 206 15.98 19.94 -1.84
N PHE A 207 16.29 20.04 -3.14
CA PHE A 207 15.30 19.82 -4.20
C PHE A 207 14.70 18.40 -4.17
N VAL A 208 15.42 17.39 -3.69
CA VAL A 208 14.89 16.02 -3.56
C VAL A 208 13.84 15.95 -2.45
N TRP A 209 14.00 16.74 -1.39
CA TRP A 209 12.99 16.87 -0.35
C TRP A 209 11.76 17.62 -0.86
N GLU A 210 11.95 18.67 -1.66
CA GLU A 210 10.86 19.40 -2.31
C GLU A 210 10.05 18.49 -3.25
N GLU A 211 10.72 17.66 -4.05
CA GLU A 211 10.08 16.65 -4.89
C GLU A 211 9.29 15.62 -4.07
N PHE A 212 9.86 15.15 -2.95
CA PHE A 212 9.15 14.27 -2.03
C PHE A 212 7.88 14.93 -1.47
N TRP A 213 7.97 16.18 -0.99
CA TRP A 213 6.81 16.89 -0.46
C TRP A 213 5.73 17.10 -1.52
N LEU A 214 6.11 17.46 -2.75
CA LEU A 214 5.17 17.61 -3.86
C LEU A 214 4.47 16.28 -4.20
N ASP A 215 5.19 15.16 -4.22
CA ASP A 215 4.58 13.83 -4.37
C ASP A 215 3.55 13.54 -3.28
N GLN A 216 3.86 13.88 -2.02
CA GLN A 216 2.91 13.71 -0.92
C GLN A 216 1.64 14.54 -1.12
N GLU A 217 1.77 15.80 -1.53
CA GLU A 217 0.60 16.66 -1.80
C GLU A 217 -0.24 16.18 -2.98
N ILE A 218 0.38 15.63 -4.02
CA ILE A 218 -0.32 15.02 -5.16
C ILE A 218 -1.11 13.80 -4.70
N ASN A 219 -0.50 12.94 -3.87
CA ASN A 219 -1.15 11.74 -3.36
C ASN A 219 -2.31 12.06 -2.40
N ASP A 220 -2.13 13.04 -1.52
CA ASP A 220 -3.17 13.51 -0.59
C ASP A 220 -4.39 14.07 -1.33
N ARG A 221 -4.16 14.83 -2.40
CA ARG A 221 -5.21 15.43 -3.24
C ARG A 221 -5.96 14.39 -4.06
N GLY A 222 -5.25 13.36 -4.51
CA GLY A 222 -5.80 12.30 -5.35
C GLY A 222 -6.29 12.82 -6.70
N ILE A 223 -7.16 12.03 -7.33
CA ILE A 223 -7.76 12.36 -8.63
C ILE A 223 -9.27 12.16 -8.56
N ALA A 224 -10.03 13.22 -8.87
CA ALA A 224 -11.47 13.14 -9.02
C ALA A 224 -11.82 12.20 -10.17
N PHE A 225 -12.76 11.30 -9.92
CA PHE A 225 -13.09 10.26 -10.86
C PHE A 225 -14.60 10.09 -10.96
N ASP A 226 -15.13 10.13 -12.19
CA ASP A 226 -16.56 9.94 -12.45
C ASP A 226 -16.91 8.45 -12.30
N ILE A 227 -17.47 8.12 -11.14
CA ILE A 227 -17.85 6.75 -10.78
C ILE A 227 -18.99 6.23 -11.66
N GLU A 228 -19.90 7.10 -12.13
CA GLU A 228 -21.01 6.71 -12.98
C GLU A 228 -20.52 6.32 -14.38
N VAL A 229 -19.64 7.13 -14.97
CA VAL A 229 -18.99 6.80 -16.25
C VAL A 229 -18.24 5.48 -16.15
N ALA A 230 -17.51 5.24 -15.06
CA ALA A 230 -16.77 4.00 -14.87
C ALA A 230 -17.68 2.77 -14.70
N LYS A 231 -18.76 2.89 -13.91
CA LYS A 231 -19.78 1.83 -13.77
C LYS A 231 -20.42 1.52 -15.13
N ASN A 232 -20.80 2.55 -15.89
CA ASN A 232 -21.38 2.38 -17.21
C ASN A 232 -20.39 1.78 -18.21
N ALA A 233 -19.10 2.14 -18.14
CA ALA A 233 -18.06 1.52 -18.96
C ALA A 233 -17.90 0.03 -18.66
N ILE A 234 -18.01 -0.39 -17.39
CA ILE A 234 -18.02 -1.81 -16.99
C ILE A 234 -19.22 -2.54 -17.58
N VAL A 235 -20.42 -1.95 -17.50
CA VAL A 235 -21.64 -2.52 -18.09
C VAL A 235 -21.51 -2.65 -19.61
N PHE A 236 -21.01 -1.62 -20.29
CA PHE A 236 -20.82 -1.63 -21.73
C PHE A 236 -19.80 -2.68 -22.18
N ASP A 237 -18.69 -2.83 -21.45
CA ASP A 237 -17.69 -3.88 -21.69
C ASP A 237 -18.29 -5.28 -21.54
N LYS A 238 -19.11 -5.51 -20.51
CA LYS A 238 -19.82 -6.78 -20.34
C LYS A 238 -20.73 -7.04 -21.55
N HIS A 239 -21.59 -6.10 -21.93
CA HIS A 239 -22.45 -6.26 -23.10
C HIS A 239 -21.67 -6.49 -24.40
N SER A 240 -20.54 -5.79 -24.58
CA SER A 240 -19.67 -5.99 -25.74
C SER A 240 -19.06 -7.39 -25.75
N LYS A 241 -18.57 -7.87 -24.59
CA LYS A 241 -18.01 -9.22 -24.43
C LYS A 241 -19.06 -10.30 -24.66
N ASP A 242 -20.27 -10.14 -24.14
CA ASP A 242 -21.36 -11.09 -24.34
C ASP A 242 -21.74 -11.18 -25.83
N LYS A 243 -21.88 -10.03 -26.51
CA LYS A 243 -22.14 -9.97 -27.96
C LYS A 243 -21.02 -10.57 -28.80
N LEU A 244 -19.77 -10.33 -28.45
CA LEU A 244 -18.60 -10.88 -29.16
C LEU A 244 -18.48 -12.39 -28.96
N THR A 245 -18.70 -12.87 -27.73
CA THR A 245 -18.68 -14.30 -27.42
C THR A 245 -19.80 -15.04 -28.16
N ALA A 246 -20.99 -14.45 -28.24
CA ALA A 246 -22.12 -15.02 -28.99
C ALA A 246 -21.89 -15.11 -30.51
N LYS A 247 -20.93 -14.35 -31.07
CA LYS A 247 -20.55 -14.45 -32.49
C LYS A 247 -19.63 -15.63 -32.79
N ILE A 248 -19.01 -16.24 -31.77
CA ILE A 248 -18.17 -17.41 -32.01
C ILE A 248 -19.08 -18.57 -32.43
N PRO A 249 -18.83 -19.20 -33.60
CA PRO A 249 -19.66 -20.31 -34.04
C PRO A 249 -19.65 -21.44 -33.01
N HIS A 250 -20.83 -21.99 -32.70
CA HIS A 250 -20.94 -23.11 -31.75
C HIS A 250 -20.15 -24.34 -32.23
N SER A 251 -19.97 -24.49 -33.54
CA SER A 251 -19.16 -25.53 -34.17
C SER A 251 -17.66 -25.45 -33.83
N THR A 252 -17.18 -24.36 -33.22
CA THR A 252 -15.78 -24.24 -32.78
C THR A 252 -15.49 -24.99 -31.49
N GLY A 253 -16.50 -25.30 -30.66
CA GLY A 253 -16.29 -25.92 -29.35
C GLY A 253 -15.54 -25.03 -28.33
N ILE A 254 -15.36 -23.74 -28.62
CA ILE A 254 -14.66 -22.81 -27.73
C ILE A 254 -15.67 -22.17 -26.76
N ASP A 255 -15.71 -22.69 -25.53
CA ASP A 255 -16.57 -22.12 -24.47
C ASP A 255 -16.02 -20.80 -23.92
N ASN A 256 -14.69 -20.69 -23.77
CA ASN A 256 -14.01 -19.50 -23.28
C ASN A 256 -13.02 -18.99 -24.33
N PRO A 257 -13.35 -17.91 -25.06
CA PRO A 257 -12.50 -17.40 -26.14
C PRO A 257 -11.15 -16.85 -25.68
N ASN A 258 -11.01 -16.56 -24.39
CA ASN A 258 -9.76 -16.12 -23.76
C ASN A 258 -8.90 -17.29 -23.27
N SER A 259 -9.44 -18.51 -23.22
CA SER A 259 -8.67 -19.72 -22.89
C SER A 259 -7.60 -19.94 -23.96
N VAL A 260 -6.33 -19.90 -23.56
CA VAL A 260 -5.20 -20.18 -24.46
C VAL A 260 -5.27 -21.64 -24.92
N MET A 261 -5.62 -22.55 -24.00
CA MET A 261 -5.67 -23.98 -24.26
C MET A 261 -6.75 -24.34 -25.28
N GLN A 262 -8.00 -23.87 -25.08
CA GLN A 262 -9.10 -24.16 -26.02
C GLN A 262 -8.82 -23.56 -27.40
N MET A 263 -8.30 -22.32 -27.44
CA MET A 263 -7.99 -21.67 -28.71
C MET A 263 -6.87 -22.38 -29.48
N LYS A 264 -5.79 -22.82 -28.80
CA LYS A 264 -4.72 -23.58 -29.45
C LYS A 264 -5.20 -24.93 -29.98
N ALA A 265 -6.01 -25.66 -29.20
CA ALA A 265 -6.58 -26.94 -29.64
C ALA A 265 -7.42 -26.76 -30.90
N TRP A 266 -8.32 -25.77 -30.91
CA TRP A 266 -9.14 -25.48 -32.08
C TRP A 266 -8.32 -25.04 -33.31
N LEU A 267 -7.29 -24.21 -33.13
CA LEU A 267 -6.39 -23.83 -34.23
C LEU A 267 -5.67 -25.05 -34.83
N SER A 268 -5.18 -25.98 -33.99
CA SER A 268 -4.49 -27.19 -34.42
C SER A 268 -5.45 -28.13 -35.19
N GLU A 269 -6.70 -28.29 -34.73
CA GLU A 269 -7.75 -29.03 -35.47
C GLU A 269 -8.04 -28.44 -36.86
N ASN A 270 -7.80 -27.13 -37.04
CA ASN A 270 -7.92 -26.43 -38.32
C ASN A 270 -6.59 -26.28 -39.06
N GLY A 271 -5.55 -27.03 -38.67
CA GLY A 271 -4.26 -27.11 -39.34
C GLY A 271 -3.30 -25.94 -39.06
N ILE A 272 -3.51 -25.18 -37.99
CA ILE A 272 -2.66 -24.07 -37.58
C ILE A 272 -2.03 -24.36 -36.23
N GLU A 273 -0.71 -24.49 -36.22
CA GLU A 273 0.06 -24.56 -34.99
C GLU A 273 0.40 -23.15 -34.49
N ALA A 274 0.16 -22.90 -33.20
CA ALA A 274 0.40 -21.60 -32.57
C ALA A 274 1.17 -21.78 -31.25
N ASP A 275 2.45 -21.39 -31.25
CA ASP A 275 3.31 -21.44 -30.06
C ASP A 275 2.92 -20.39 -29.01
N SER A 276 2.40 -19.24 -29.46
CA SER A 276 1.91 -18.17 -28.61
C SER A 276 0.56 -17.65 -29.11
N LEU A 277 -0.25 -17.15 -28.18
CA LEU A 277 -1.48 -16.39 -28.47
C LEU A 277 -1.42 -15.01 -27.81
N ASP A 278 -0.23 -14.45 -27.65
CA ASP A 278 -0.05 -13.05 -27.27
C ASP A 278 -0.53 -12.09 -28.38
N LYS A 279 -0.55 -10.80 -28.06
CA LYS A 279 -1.06 -9.76 -28.95
C LYS A 279 -0.34 -9.71 -30.31
N LYS A 280 0.96 -10.01 -30.35
CA LYS A 280 1.76 -9.99 -31.58
C LYS A 280 1.46 -11.24 -32.41
N ALA A 281 1.51 -12.42 -31.79
CA ALA A 281 1.24 -13.70 -32.44
C ALA A 281 -0.17 -13.74 -33.04
N VAL A 282 -1.20 -13.30 -32.29
CA VAL A 282 -2.58 -13.23 -32.80
C VAL A 282 -2.71 -12.32 -34.02
N LYS A 283 -1.98 -11.18 -34.04
CA LYS A 283 -2.00 -10.27 -35.19
C LYS A 283 -1.39 -10.89 -36.45
N GLU A 284 -0.31 -11.65 -36.29
CA GLU A 284 0.36 -12.37 -37.39
C GLU A 284 -0.52 -13.51 -37.92
N LEU A 285 -1.19 -14.24 -37.03
CA LEU A 285 -2.15 -15.28 -37.39
C LEU A 285 -3.36 -14.70 -38.14
N ILE A 286 -3.93 -13.57 -37.70
CA ILE A 286 -5.05 -12.90 -38.41
C ILE A 286 -4.68 -12.60 -39.86
N ALA A 287 -3.44 -12.16 -40.14
CA ALA A 287 -2.98 -11.81 -41.47
C ALA A 287 -2.78 -13.02 -42.40
N SER A 288 -2.48 -14.19 -41.83
CA SER A 288 -2.05 -15.39 -42.57
C SER A 288 -3.07 -16.53 -42.60
N THR A 289 -4.22 -16.36 -41.94
CA THR A 289 -5.23 -17.43 -41.80
C THR A 289 -6.48 -17.23 -42.68
N PRO A 290 -7.19 -18.32 -43.02
CA PRO A 290 -8.46 -18.27 -43.75
C PRO A 290 -9.54 -17.46 -43.01
N ALA A 291 -10.52 -16.95 -43.75
CA ALA A 291 -11.54 -16.03 -43.23
C ALA A 291 -12.26 -16.54 -41.97
N HIS A 292 -12.65 -17.82 -41.92
CA HIS A 292 -13.35 -18.41 -40.78
C HIS A 292 -12.50 -18.48 -39.50
N ILE A 293 -11.17 -18.58 -39.63
CA ILE A 293 -10.21 -18.60 -38.51
C ILE A 293 -9.87 -17.20 -38.09
N ARG A 294 -9.66 -16.32 -39.08
CA ARG A 294 -9.44 -14.90 -38.87
C ARG A 294 -10.54 -14.27 -38.02
N GLU A 295 -11.81 -14.55 -38.32
CA GLU A 295 -12.95 -13.99 -37.58
C GLU A 295 -12.91 -14.37 -36.10
N VAL A 296 -12.62 -15.63 -35.78
CA VAL A 296 -12.49 -16.11 -34.39
C VAL A 296 -11.30 -15.47 -33.67
N LEU A 297 -10.16 -15.32 -34.35
CA LEU A 297 -8.98 -14.66 -33.81
C LEU A 297 -9.19 -13.16 -33.57
N GLU A 298 -9.93 -12.48 -34.46
CA GLU A 298 -10.32 -11.07 -34.30
C GLU A 298 -11.26 -10.89 -33.09
N ILE A 299 -12.22 -11.80 -32.91
CA ILE A 299 -13.10 -11.80 -31.73
C ILE A 299 -12.27 -11.97 -30.45
N ARG A 300 -11.36 -12.95 -30.41
CA ARG A 300 -10.44 -13.13 -29.26
C ARG A 300 -9.63 -11.88 -28.97
N GLN A 301 -9.07 -11.25 -30.00
CA GLN A 301 -8.27 -10.04 -29.84
C GLN A 301 -9.08 -8.90 -29.18
N GLN A 302 -10.36 -8.77 -29.54
CA GLN A 302 -11.25 -7.78 -28.92
C GLN A 302 -11.62 -8.14 -27.48
N LEU A 303 -11.87 -9.41 -27.18
CA LEU A 303 -12.19 -9.91 -25.85
C LEU A 303 -11.00 -9.83 -24.87
N ALA A 304 -9.77 -9.87 -25.37
CA ALA A 304 -8.54 -9.80 -24.59
C ALA A 304 -8.17 -8.37 -24.13
N LYS A 305 -8.95 -7.34 -24.49
CA LYS A 305 -8.70 -5.95 -24.06
C LYS A 305 -8.82 -5.81 -22.54
N SER A 306 -7.84 -5.14 -21.92
CA SER A 306 -7.74 -4.94 -20.47
C SER A 306 -8.20 -3.56 -20.00
N SER A 307 -8.74 -2.71 -20.89
CA SER A 307 -9.06 -1.30 -20.63
C SER A 307 -9.95 -1.07 -19.41
N VAL A 308 -10.82 -2.03 -19.09
CA VAL A 308 -11.82 -1.91 -18.02
C VAL A 308 -11.36 -2.50 -16.68
N LYS A 309 -10.25 -3.26 -16.65
CA LYS A 309 -9.73 -3.88 -15.41
C LYS A 309 -9.46 -2.84 -14.32
N LYS A 310 -8.94 -1.67 -14.70
CA LYS A 310 -8.67 -0.55 -13.78
C LYS A 310 -9.93 -0.02 -13.09
N TYR A 311 -11.10 -0.10 -13.73
CA TYR A 311 -12.37 0.32 -13.13
C TYR A 311 -12.94 -0.77 -12.20
N GLN A 312 -12.73 -2.03 -12.54
CA GLN A 312 -13.16 -3.17 -11.72
C GLN A 312 -12.43 -3.22 -10.38
N GLU A 313 -11.13 -2.92 -10.37
CA GLU A 313 -10.31 -2.86 -9.15
C GLU A 313 -10.65 -1.67 -8.24
N ARG A 314 -11.18 -0.57 -8.80
CA ARG A 314 -11.53 0.66 -8.05
C ARG A 314 -12.96 0.67 -7.49
N ASN A 315 -13.84 -0.19 -7.98
CA ASN A 315 -15.24 -0.32 -7.54
C ASN A 315 -15.44 -1.37 -6.43
N GLN A 316 -14.34 -1.92 -5.87
CA GLN A 316 -14.32 -2.76 -4.67
C GLN A 316 -13.81 -1.97 -3.47
#